data_AF-A0A964QZH1-F1
#
_entry.id   AF-A0A964QZH1-F1
#
_cell.length_a   1.000
_cell.length_b   1.000
_cell.length_c   1.000
_cell.angle_alpha   90.00
_cell.angle_beta   90.00
_cell.angle_gamma   90.00
#
_symmetry.space_group_name_H-M   'P 1'
#
loop_
_entity.id
_entity.type
_entity.pdbx_description
1 polymer ?
#
loop_
_entity_poly.entity_id
_entity_poly.type
_entity_poly.pdbx_seq_one_letter_code
_entity_poly.pdbx_strand_id
1 'polypeptide(L)'
;MKRMISVKLECACGQRYAFDVEPYKGGMPARVACPACCVDGTSAANAFIAQALAAQPEPVIAILPPPPVVFAPIGAAPPVPPPPPPFAAPARLPIPARPEPPPPKSVPQKQARGKDGWSSDETQINKIGTYIAFGAPLVAALATWMFSLEISTTIICAVVGVCGLIGGVLNILGRGPVVAGAVVGLIISLGAYGACAWWLHDRARVRQYELLIAFVIGALPGIGLQWLLQQILKKRARSAA
;
A
#
# COMPACT_ATOMS: atom_id res chain seq x y z
N MET A 1 7.08 -20.46 15.18
CA MET A 1 6.51 -19.53 14.19
C MET A 1 7.65 -18.83 13.47
N LYS A 2 7.70 -18.92 12.14
CA LYS A 2 8.67 -18.20 11.33
C LYS A 2 8.27 -16.72 11.30
N ARG A 3 9.16 -15.81 11.72
CA ARG A 3 8.89 -14.36 11.72
C ARG A 3 9.64 -13.72 10.56
N MET A 4 8.90 -13.18 9.61
CA MET A 4 9.45 -12.36 8.52
C MET A 4 9.65 -10.92 9.02
N ILE A 5 10.84 -10.37 8.83
CA ILE A 5 11.16 -8.98 9.17
C ILE A 5 11.37 -8.21 7.86
N SER A 6 10.69 -7.07 7.72
CA SER A 6 10.86 -6.17 6.59
C SER A 6 12.04 -5.23 6.86
N VAL A 7 13.15 -5.43 6.15
CA VAL A 7 14.38 -4.66 6.30
C VAL A 7 14.41 -3.55 5.25
N LYS A 8 14.51 -2.30 5.70
CA LYS A 8 14.61 -1.11 4.83
C LYS A 8 15.99 -0.47 5.03
N LEU A 9 16.77 -0.39 3.96
CA LEU A 9 18.16 0.12 4.01
C LEU A 9 18.36 1.25 3.02
N GLU A 10 19.29 2.14 3.35
CA GLU A 10 19.84 3.16 2.47
C GLU A 10 21.34 2.90 2.32
N CYS A 11 21.81 2.71 1.07
CA CYS A 11 23.22 2.52 0.78
C CYS A 11 23.95 3.88 0.70
N ALA A 12 25.26 3.90 0.91
CA ALA A 12 26.09 5.09 0.75
C ALA A 12 26.06 5.70 -0.67
N CYS A 13 25.64 4.92 -1.68
CA CYS A 13 25.40 5.42 -3.04
C CYS A 13 24.06 6.19 -3.18
N GLY A 14 23.25 6.31 -2.12
CA GLY A 14 21.94 6.95 -2.10
C GLY A 14 20.78 6.03 -2.49
N GLN A 15 21.04 4.79 -2.90
CA GLN A 15 19.99 3.84 -3.26
C GLN A 15 19.28 3.31 -2.01
N ARG A 16 17.96 3.50 -1.97
CA ARG A 16 17.06 2.89 -0.99
C ARG A 16 16.50 1.58 -1.52
N TYR A 17 16.44 0.56 -0.67
CA TYR A 17 15.89 -0.73 -1.02
C TYR A 17 15.29 -1.43 0.21
N ALA A 18 14.29 -2.28 -0.02
CA ALA A 18 13.57 -3.00 1.01
C ALA A 18 13.38 -4.46 0.59
N PHE A 19 13.45 -5.38 1.56
CA PHE A 19 13.22 -6.79 1.35
C PHE A 19 12.78 -7.44 2.66
N ASP A 20 12.02 -8.52 2.55
CA ASP A 20 11.58 -9.30 3.70
C ASP A 20 12.52 -10.50 3.87
N VAL A 21 12.96 -10.74 5.11
CA VAL A 21 13.90 -11.82 5.43
C VAL A 21 13.45 -12.57 6.66
N GLU A 22 13.69 -13.89 6.66
CA GLU A 22 13.61 -14.74 7.84
C GLU A 22 15.01 -14.80 8.48
N PRO A 23 15.26 -14.13 9.63
CA PRO A 23 16.59 -14.12 10.23
C PRO A 23 17.02 -15.52 10.66
N TYR A 24 18.27 -15.91 10.37
CA TYR A 24 18.86 -17.15 10.85
C TYR A 24 19.89 -16.83 11.93
N LYS A 25 19.70 -17.38 13.14
CA LYS A 25 20.54 -17.09 14.32
C LYS A 25 20.69 -15.58 14.62
N GLY A 26 19.65 -14.79 14.38
CA GLY A 26 19.64 -13.34 14.67
C GLY A 26 20.30 -12.46 13.61
N GLY A 27 20.66 -13.00 12.44
CA GLY A 27 21.23 -12.23 11.34
C GLY A 27 20.71 -12.65 9.97
N MET A 28 21.28 -12.04 8.94
CA MET A 28 20.99 -12.35 7.54
C MET A 28 21.44 -13.78 7.17
N PRO A 29 20.59 -14.58 6.51
CA PRO A 29 20.94 -15.92 6.02
C PRO A 29 21.88 -15.89 4.80
N ALA A 30 21.95 -14.78 4.07
CA ALA A 30 22.77 -14.62 2.88
C ALA A 30 23.32 -13.20 2.78
N ARG A 31 24.39 -13.02 1.99
CA ARG A 31 24.94 -11.68 1.72
C ARG A 31 23.95 -10.84 0.93
N VAL A 32 23.84 -9.56 1.29
CA VAL A 32 23.00 -8.58 0.61
C VAL A 32 23.91 -7.57 -0.06
N ALA A 33 23.85 -7.48 -1.38
CA ALA A 33 24.53 -6.44 -2.14
C ALA A 33 23.55 -5.35 -2.52
N CYS A 34 24.00 -4.09 -2.50
CA CYS A 34 23.21 -2.99 -3.05
C CYS A 34 22.96 -3.24 -4.55
N PRO A 35 21.70 -3.14 -5.04
CA PRO A 35 21.40 -3.40 -6.46
C PRO A 35 22.00 -2.36 -7.41
N ALA A 36 22.42 -1.20 -6.91
CA ALA A 36 22.97 -0.13 -7.73
C ALA A 36 24.51 -0.18 -7.85
N CYS A 37 25.21 -0.34 -6.72
CA CYS A 37 26.68 -0.27 -6.66
C CYS A 37 27.35 -1.60 -6.29
N CYS A 38 26.57 -2.66 -6.03
CA CYS A 38 27.06 -3.99 -5.63
C CYS A 38 27.92 -4.02 -4.35
N VAL A 39 27.95 -2.94 -3.56
CA VAL A 39 28.64 -2.89 -2.27
C VAL A 39 27.88 -3.76 -1.27
N ASP A 40 28.64 -4.43 -0.39
CA ASP A 40 28.09 -5.30 0.66
C ASP A 40 27.31 -4.47 1.69
N GLY A 41 25.99 -4.69 1.74
CA GLY A 41 25.07 -4.09 2.70
C GLY A 41 24.69 -5.03 3.84
N THR A 42 25.35 -6.20 3.97
CA THR A 42 25.02 -7.23 4.97
C THR A 42 25.18 -6.71 6.40
N SER A 43 26.19 -5.87 6.66
CA SER A 43 26.41 -5.27 7.98
C SER A 43 25.27 -4.34 8.40
N ALA A 44 24.82 -3.47 7.48
CA ALA A 44 23.68 -2.59 7.71
C ALA A 44 22.38 -3.38 7.91
N ALA A 45 22.18 -4.44 7.13
CA ALA A 45 21.04 -5.36 7.29
C ALA A 45 21.03 -6.04 8.66
N ASN A 46 22.17 -6.57 9.11
CA ASN A 46 22.30 -7.21 10.42
C ASN A 46 22.05 -6.23 11.57
N ALA A 47 22.54 -4.98 11.47
CA ALA A 47 22.27 -3.95 12.47
C ALA A 47 20.77 -3.62 12.57
N PHE A 48 20.09 -3.51 11.42
CA PHE A 48 18.65 -3.27 11.39
C PHE A 48 17.85 -4.45 11.98
N ILE A 49 18.22 -5.69 11.64
CA ILE A 49 17.60 -6.90 12.21
C ILE A 49 17.80 -6.95 13.73
N ALA A 50 19.01 -6.64 14.22
CA ALA A 50 19.29 -6.61 15.65
C ALA A 50 18.42 -5.57 16.39
N GLN A 51 18.26 -4.37 15.80
CA GLN A 51 17.35 -3.35 16.34
C GLN A 51 15.89 -3.80 16.30
N ALA A 52 15.43 -4.40 15.20
CA ALA A 52 14.06 -4.87 15.06
C ALA A 52 13.72 -6.03 16.02
N LEU A 53 14.70 -6.89 16.31
CA LEU A 53 14.57 -7.96 17.29
C LEU A 53 14.60 -7.43 18.73
N ALA A 54 15.39 -6.39 19.02
CA ALA A 54 15.48 -5.76 20.33
C ALA A 54 14.29 -4.85 20.65
N ALA A 55 13.70 -4.19 19.64
CA ALA A 55 12.57 -3.29 19.77
C ALA A 55 11.21 -4.02 19.84
N GLN A 56 11.20 -5.33 20.06
CA GLN A 56 9.99 -6.11 20.30
C GLN A 56 9.70 -6.16 21.81
N PRO A 57 8.81 -5.31 22.35
CA PRO A 57 8.24 -5.55 23.66
C PRO A 57 7.35 -6.81 23.61
N GLU A 58 7.43 -7.65 24.65
CA GLU A 58 6.34 -8.55 25.01
C GLU A 58 5.02 -7.77 25.04
N PRO A 59 3.86 -8.39 24.74
CA PRO A 59 2.58 -7.68 24.71
C PRO A 59 2.18 -7.25 26.12
N VAL A 60 2.67 -6.10 26.56
CA VAL A 60 2.17 -5.41 27.74
C VAL A 60 0.96 -4.61 27.29
N ILE A 61 -0.20 -4.99 27.83
CA ILE A 61 -1.47 -4.27 27.72
C ILE A 61 -1.22 -2.83 28.21
N ALA A 62 -1.25 -1.86 27.30
CA ALA A 62 -1.03 -0.46 27.62
C ALA A 62 -2.33 0.22 28.08
N ILE A 63 -2.37 0.59 29.36
CA ILE A 63 -3.29 1.56 29.94
C ILE A 63 -2.70 2.97 29.68
N LEU A 64 -3.48 3.89 29.11
CA LEU A 64 -3.12 5.32 28.96
C LEU A 64 -3.24 6.04 30.32
N PRO A 65 -2.39 7.03 30.70
CA PRO A 65 -2.68 8.47 30.46
C PRO A 65 -1.41 9.40 30.42
N PRO A 66 -1.49 10.73 30.67
CA PRO A 66 -1.59 11.90 29.76
C PRO A 66 -0.26 12.71 29.56
N PRO A 67 -0.19 13.78 28.72
CA PRO A 67 1.06 14.51 28.42
C PRO A 67 1.36 15.66 29.40
N PRO A 68 2.64 16.02 29.63
CA PRO A 68 3.09 17.36 29.19
C PRO A 68 4.59 17.51 28.79
N VAL A 69 4.80 18.43 27.82
CA VAL A 69 5.84 19.49 27.60
C VAL A 69 7.24 19.38 28.26
N VAL A 70 8.31 19.68 27.49
CA VAL A 70 9.37 20.75 27.70
C VAL A 70 10.64 20.47 26.85
N PHE A 71 11.25 21.56 26.36
CA PHE A 71 12.39 21.68 25.44
C PHE A 71 13.81 21.55 26.07
N ALA A 72 14.80 21.22 25.20
CA ALA A 72 16.24 21.60 25.16
C ALA A 72 17.23 20.92 26.16
N PRO A 73 18.59 20.94 25.93
CA PRO A 73 19.38 21.53 24.84
C PRO A 73 20.42 20.59 24.15
N ILE A 74 21.17 21.18 23.22
CA ILE A 74 22.26 20.67 22.37
C ILE A 74 23.43 20.10 23.20
N GLY A 75 23.86 18.88 22.87
CA GLY A 75 25.03 18.20 23.46
C GLY A 75 26.13 17.90 22.44
N ALA A 76 27.30 18.45 22.72
CA ALA A 76 28.65 18.30 22.16
C ALA A 76 28.95 17.18 21.12
N ALA A 77 29.64 17.59 20.06
CA ALA A 77 30.31 16.71 19.10
C ALA A 77 31.55 16.02 19.73
N PRO A 78 31.82 14.73 19.42
CA PRO A 78 33.04 14.04 19.85
C PRO A 78 34.27 14.50 19.03
N PRO A 79 35.49 14.40 19.60
CA PRO A 79 36.73 14.81 18.95
C PRO A 79 37.11 13.90 17.78
N VAL A 80 37.62 14.52 16.73
CA VAL A 80 38.13 13.90 15.49
C VAL A 80 39.44 13.14 15.80
N PRO A 81 39.58 11.86 15.41
CA PRO A 81 40.83 11.12 15.55
C PRO A 81 41.91 11.58 14.53
N PRO A 82 43.21 11.47 14.87
CA PRO A 82 44.31 11.88 14.00
C PRO A 82 44.43 11.01 12.74
N PRO A 83 45.01 11.55 11.65
CA PRO A 83 45.17 10.82 10.39
C PRO A 83 46.20 9.68 10.52
N PRO A 84 45.97 8.53 9.85
CA PRO A 84 46.93 7.45 9.80
C PRO A 84 48.16 7.79 8.91
N PRO A 85 49.32 7.17 9.16
CA PRO A 85 50.54 7.39 8.38
C PRO A 85 50.40 6.86 6.94
N PRO A 86 51.21 7.39 5.99
CA PRO A 86 51.17 6.96 4.59
C PRO A 86 51.64 5.51 4.46
N PHE A 87 50.74 4.64 4.02
CA PHE A 87 51.08 3.28 3.61
C PHE A 87 51.96 3.30 2.36
N ALA A 88 53.11 2.64 2.44
CA ALA A 88 53.97 2.37 1.30
C ALA A 88 53.22 1.53 0.25
N ALA A 89 53.36 1.93 -1.02
CA ALA A 89 52.70 1.27 -2.14
C ALA A 89 53.18 -0.18 -2.31
N PRO A 90 52.29 -1.18 -2.35
CA PRO A 90 52.68 -2.54 -2.69
C PRO A 90 53.05 -2.65 -4.17
N ALA A 91 54.08 -3.46 -4.44
CA ALA A 91 54.52 -3.83 -5.77
C ALA A 91 53.35 -4.40 -6.60
N ARG A 92 53.20 -3.90 -7.83
CA ARG A 92 52.16 -4.32 -8.78
C ARG A 92 52.37 -5.79 -9.15
N LEU A 93 51.45 -6.65 -8.72
CA LEU A 93 51.28 -7.96 -9.31
C LEU A 93 50.68 -7.84 -10.73
N PRO A 94 51.03 -8.72 -11.67
CA PRO A 94 50.41 -8.78 -13.00
C PRO A 94 48.91 -9.07 -12.85
N ILE A 95 48.07 -8.16 -13.37
CA ILE A 95 46.62 -8.31 -13.38
C ILE A 95 46.24 -9.29 -14.51
N PRO A 96 45.62 -10.45 -14.22
CA PRO A 96 45.09 -11.32 -15.25
C PRO A 96 43.97 -10.60 -16.03
N ALA A 97 43.90 -10.87 -17.34
CA ALA A 97 42.99 -10.21 -18.28
C ALA A 97 41.56 -10.13 -17.73
N ARG A 98 41.04 -8.90 -17.64
CA ARG A 98 39.70 -8.58 -17.11
C ARG A 98 38.64 -9.27 -17.98
N PRO A 99 37.80 -10.17 -17.42
CA PRO A 99 36.67 -10.71 -18.13
C PRO A 99 35.79 -9.58 -18.66
N GLU A 100 35.40 -9.68 -19.92
CA GLU A 100 34.56 -8.70 -20.60
C GLU A 100 33.27 -8.49 -19.78
N PRO A 101 32.90 -7.22 -19.48
CA PRO A 101 31.74 -6.96 -18.64
C PRO A 101 30.48 -7.53 -19.32
N PRO A 102 29.60 -8.23 -18.57
CA PRO A 102 28.36 -8.75 -19.13
C PRO A 102 27.55 -7.61 -19.74
N PRO A 103 26.80 -7.86 -20.82
CA PRO A 103 26.01 -6.84 -21.50
C PRO A 103 25.14 -6.11 -20.47
N PRO A 104 25.07 -4.77 -20.53
CA PRO A 104 24.32 -3.98 -19.56
C PRO A 104 22.90 -4.49 -19.51
N LYS A 105 22.51 -5.05 -18.36
CA LYS A 105 21.11 -5.41 -18.08
C LYS A 105 20.30 -4.15 -18.39
N SER A 106 19.38 -4.26 -19.34
CA SER A 106 18.53 -3.15 -19.77
C SER A 106 17.97 -2.48 -18.52
N VAL A 107 18.38 -1.22 -18.31
CA VAL A 107 17.81 -0.37 -17.26
C VAL A 107 16.30 -0.49 -17.42
N PRO A 108 15.52 -0.84 -16.37
CA PRO A 108 14.08 -0.93 -16.46
C PRO A 108 13.59 0.35 -17.12
N GLN A 109 13.21 0.23 -18.39
CA GLN A 109 12.84 1.36 -19.21
C GLN A 109 11.60 1.89 -18.48
N LYS A 110 11.73 3.06 -17.83
CA LYS A 110 10.62 3.79 -17.21
C LYS A 110 9.54 3.79 -18.28
N GLN A 111 8.57 2.89 -18.17
CA GLN A 111 7.58 2.67 -19.21
C GLN A 111 6.95 4.03 -19.40
N ALA A 112 7.18 4.62 -20.58
CA ALA A 112 6.74 5.95 -20.88
C ALA A 112 5.23 5.94 -20.62
N ARG A 113 4.84 6.64 -19.55
CA ARG A 113 3.49 6.68 -19.00
C ARG A 113 2.52 6.79 -20.16
N GLY A 114 1.83 5.69 -20.47
CA GLY A 114 0.91 5.64 -21.59
C GLY A 114 -0.09 6.79 -21.47
N LYS A 115 -0.32 7.52 -22.56
CA LYS A 115 -1.33 8.61 -22.61
C LYS A 115 -2.75 8.09 -22.32
N ASP A 116 -2.94 6.78 -22.24
CA ASP A 116 -4.22 6.16 -21.93
C ASP A 116 -4.57 6.26 -20.43
N GLY A 117 -3.65 6.62 -19.52
CA GLY A 117 -3.94 6.82 -18.09
C GLY A 117 -4.28 5.54 -17.31
N TRP A 118 -4.67 4.47 -18.01
CA TRP A 118 -5.09 3.18 -17.45
C TRP A 118 -3.94 2.23 -17.13
N SER A 119 -2.74 2.42 -17.70
CA SER A 119 -1.59 1.53 -17.46
C SER A 119 -0.80 1.86 -16.19
N SER A 120 -1.19 2.89 -15.43
CA SER A 120 -0.46 3.31 -14.23
C SER A 120 -0.70 2.37 -13.05
N ASP A 121 0.37 2.09 -12.29
CA ASP A 121 0.28 1.48 -10.95
C ASP A 121 -0.81 2.16 -10.12
N GLU A 122 -1.52 1.36 -9.32
CA GLU A 122 -2.62 1.82 -8.49
C GLU A 122 -2.17 2.90 -7.50
N THR A 123 -2.56 4.15 -7.81
CA THR A 123 -2.30 5.27 -6.92
C THR A 123 -3.04 5.06 -5.60
N GLN A 124 -2.49 5.61 -4.52
CA GLN A 124 -3.13 5.58 -3.20
C GLN A 124 -4.53 6.24 -3.22
N ILE A 125 -4.72 7.24 -4.10
CA ILE A 125 -6.02 7.91 -4.26
C ILE A 125 -7.10 6.93 -4.75
N ASN A 126 -6.74 6.01 -5.65
CA ASN A 126 -7.70 5.03 -6.17
C ASN A 126 -8.15 4.05 -5.10
N LYS A 127 -7.22 3.64 -4.23
CA LYS A 127 -7.53 2.79 -3.07
C LYS A 127 -8.46 3.49 -2.10
N ILE A 128 -8.19 4.77 -1.80
CA ILE A 128 -9.06 5.61 -0.98
C ILE A 128 -10.46 5.70 -1.59
N GLY A 129 -10.57 5.94 -2.90
CA GLY A 129 -11.86 5.98 -3.59
C GLY A 129 -12.64 4.67 -3.48
N THR A 130 -11.96 3.52 -3.62
CA THR A 130 -12.55 2.19 -3.44
C THR A 130 -13.05 2.00 -2.00
N TYR A 131 -12.25 2.37 -0.99
CA TYR A 131 -12.67 2.27 0.41
C TYR A 131 -13.87 3.15 0.72
N ILE A 132 -13.98 4.35 0.13
CA ILE A 132 -15.14 5.21 0.33
C ILE A 132 -16.38 4.59 -0.33
N ALA A 133 -16.27 4.12 -1.58
CA ALA A 133 -17.39 3.56 -2.32
C ALA A 133 -17.97 2.27 -1.70
N PHE A 134 -17.12 1.40 -1.14
CA PHE A 134 -17.54 0.15 -0.50
C PHE A 134 -17.72 0.26 1.02
N GLY A 135 -16.88 1.05 1.68
CA GLY A 135 -16.89 1.18 3.14
C GLY A 135 -18.12 1.93 3.65
N ALA A 136 -18.51 3.03 2.99
CA ALA A 136 -19.68 3.80 3.39
C ALA A 136 -20.99 2.97 3.44
N PRO A 137 -21.40 2.26 2.37
CA PRO A 137 -22.62 1.43 2.42
C PRO A 137 -22.50 0.27 3.42
N LEU A 138 -21.32 -0.32 3.60
CA LEU A 138 -21.11 -1.41 4.55
C LEU A 138 -21.26 -0.92 6.00
N VAL A 139 -20.60 0.18 6.34
CA VAL A 139 -20.70 0.81 7.67
C VAL A 139 -22.14 1.27 7.92
N ALA A 140 -22.82 1.85 6.93
CA ALA A 140 -24.22 2.25 7.04
C ALA A 140 -25.14 1.04 7.30
N ALA A 141 -24.96 -0.06 6.57
CA ALA A 141 -25.74 -1.28 6.75
C ALA A 141 -25.49 -1.90 8.15
N LEU A 142 -24.22 -1.99 8.57
CA LEU A 142 -23.87 -2.49 9.90
C LEU A 142 -24.39 -1.59 11.01
N ALA A 143 -24.29 -0.27 10.87
CA ALA A 143 -24.80 0.67 11.87
C ALA A 143 -26.33 0.60 11.98
N THR A 144 -27.03 0.51 10.86
CA THR A 144 -28.50 0.33 10.83
C THR A 144 -28.89 -0.96 11.55
N TRP A 145 -28.17 -2.05 11.32
CA TRP A 145 -28.40 -3.33 11.98
C TRP A 145 -28.05 -3.35 13.47
N MET A 146 -26.89 -2.81 13.86
CA MET A 146 -26.39 -2.87 15.24
C MET A 146 -27.15 -1.95 16.20
N PHE A 147 -27.47 -0.74 15.75
CA PHE A 147 -27.96 0.32 16.62
C PHE A 147 -29.47 0.54 16.50
N SER A 148 -30.16 -0.21 15.63
CA SER A 148 -31.59 -0.02 15.34
C SER A 148 -31.93 1.45 15.11
N LEU A 149 -31.07 2.15 14.36
CA LEU A 149 -31.21 3.59 14.13
C LEU A 149 -32.53 3.86 13.39
N GLU A 150 -33.45 4.59 14.03
CA GLU A 150 -34.67 5.10 13.41
C GLU A 150 -34.40 6.26 12.42
N ILE A 151 -33.17 6.40 11.95
CA ILE A 151 -32.81 7.38 10.94
C ILE A 151 -33.54 7.02 9.65
N SER A 152 -34.19 8.01 9.05
CA SER A 152 -34.92 7.82 7.79
C SER A 152 -34.00 7.18 6.74
N THR A 153 -34.46 6.06 6.16
CA THR A 153 -33.72 5.32 5.12
C THR A 153 -33.35 6.23 3.95
N THR A 154 -34.14 7.26 3.67
CA THR A 154 -33.85 8.25 2.62
C THR A 154 -32.59 9.07 2.92
N ILE A 155 -32.36 9.47 4.17
CA ILE A 155 -31.19 10.22 4.60
C ILE A 155 -29.94 9.34 4.47
N ILE A 156 -30.01 8.08 4.91
CA ILE A 156 -28.89 7.14 4.78
C ILE A 156 -28.59 6.87 3.30
N CYS A 157 -29.61 6.65 2.47
CA CYS A 157 -29.46 6.51 1.02
C CYS A 157 -28.78 7.74 0.40
N ALA A 158 -29.16 8.95 0.78
CA ALA A 158 -28.54 10.17 0.27
C ALA A 158 -27.06 10.26 0.66
N VAL A 159 -26.72 10.00 1.92
CA VAL A 159 -25.32 10.00 2.40
C VAL A 159 -24.49 8.93 1.69
N VAL A 160 -24.98 7.70 1.64
CA VAL A 160 -24.32 6.58 0.95
C VAL A 160 -24.15 6.88 -0.55
N GLY A 161 -25.16 7.50 -1.18
CA GLY A 161 -25.10 7.91 -2.58
C GLY A 161 -24.03 8.97 -2.84
N VAL A 162 -23.94 9.99 -1.99
CA VAL A 162 -22.90 11.03 -2.08
C VAL A 162 -21.51 10.43 -1.86
N CYS A 163 -21.34 9.57 -0.86
CA CYS A 163 -20.08 8.85 -0.63
C CYS A 163 -19.72 7.97 -1.84
N GLY A 164 -20.68 7.24 -2.41
CA GLY A 164 -20.48 6.44 -3.61
C GLY A 164 -20.03 7.26 -4.81
N LEU A 165 -20.65 8.43 -5.02
CA LEU A 165 -20.27 9.36 -6.08
C LEU A 165 -18.83 9.85 -5.89
N ILE A 166 -18.48 10.35 -4.70
CA ILE A 166 -17.13 10.86 -4.38
C ILE A 166 -16.10 9.73 -4.49
N GLY A 167 -16.38 8.56 -3.91
CA GLY A 167 -15.52 7.39 -3.97
C GLY A 167 -15.28 6.92 -5.40
N GLY A 168 -16.33 6.90 -6.23
CA GLY A 168 -16.25 6.58 -7.65
C GLY A 168 -15.40 7.56 -8.46
N VAL A 169 -15.55 8.86 -8.19
CA VAL A 169 -14.70 9.91 -8.80
C VAL A 169 -13.23 9.70 -8.43
N LEU A 170 -12.93 9.52 -7.14
CA LEU A 170 -11.57 9.32 -6.65
C LEU A 170 -10.95 8.02 -7.19
N ASN A 171 -11.75 6.97 -7.38
CA ASN A 171 -11.28 5.68 -7.90
C ASN A 171 -10.78 5.76 -9.36
N ILE A 172 -11.37 6.66 -10.16
CA ILE A 172 -11.06 6.82 -11.59
C ILE A 172 -10.21 8.07 -11.86
N LEU A 173 -9.92 8.89 -10.85
CA LEU A 173 -9.17 10.13 -11.01
C LEU A 173 -7.77 9.85 -11.60
N GLY A 174 -7.51 10.39 -12.79
CA GLY A 174 -6.25 10.18 -13.52
C GLY A 174 -6.16 8.86 -14.30
N ARG A 175 -7.20 8.02 -14.27
CA ARG A 175 -7.29 6.79 -15.08
C ARG A 175 -8.26 6.90 -16.24
N GLY A 176 -9.33 7.69 -16.15
CA GLY A 176 -10.32 7.70 -17.22
C GLY A 176 -11.41 8.78 -17.08
N PRO A 177 -12.55 8.62 -17.77
CA PRO A 177 -13.64 9.57 -17.71
C PRO A 177 -14.24 9.59 -16.30
N VAL A 178 -14.08 10.72 -15.61
CA VAL A 178 -14.53 10.92 -14.21
C VAL A 178 -16.01 10.60 -14.04
N VAL A 179 -16.83 10.96 -15.04
CA VAL A 179 -18.28 10.69 -15.06
C VAL A 179 -18.57 9.19 -14.95
N ALA A 180 -17.78 8.34 -15.62
CA ALA A 180 -17.97 6.89 -15.53
C ALA A 180 -17.66 6.36 -14.13
N GLY A 181 -16.62 6.90 -13.48
CA GLY A 181 -16.29 6.59 -12.08
C GLY A 181 -17.41 6.98 -11.13
N ALA A 182 -17.95 8.21 -11.27
CA ALA A 182 -19.06 8.69 -10.47
C ALA A 182 -20.31 7.80 -10.58
N VAL A 183 -20.69 7.43 -11.81
CA VAL A 183 -21.85 6.57 -12.07
C VAL A 183 -21.64 5.17 -11.49
N VAL A 184 -20.48 4.56 -11.71
CA VAL A 184 -20.14 3.25 -11.15
C VAL A 184 -20.19 3.27 -9.63
N GLY A 185 -19.55 4.26 -8.99
CA GLY A 185 -19.53 4.39 -7.55
C GLY A 185 -20.94 4.56 -6.95
N LEU A 186 -21.79 5.36 -7.59
CA LEU A 186 -23.18 5.54 -7.19
C LEU A 186 -23.99 4.24 -7.30
N ILE A 187 -23.84 3.48 -8.39
CA ILE A 187 -24.52 2.19 -8.57
C ILE A 187 -24.06 1.18 -7.52
N ILE A 188 -22.74 1.08 -7.26
CA ILE A 188 -22.19 0.18 -6.24
C ILE A 188 -22.77 0.52 -4.87
N SER A 189 -22.68 1.79 -4.45
CA SER A 189 -23.05 2.16 -3.09
C SER A 189 -24.56 2.08 -2.84
N LEU A 190 -25.39 2.59 -3.76
CA LEU A 190 -26.84 2.51 -3.63
C LEU A 190 -27.35 1.08 -3.81
N GLY A 191 -26.79 0.31 -4.75
CA GLY A 191 -27.16 -1.09 -4.95
C GLY A 191 -26.85 -1.94 -3.72
N ALA A 192 -25.64 -1.79 -3.17
CA ALA A 192 -25.21 -2.53 -1.99
C ALA A 192 -26.05 -2.18 -0.74
N TYR A 193 -26.23 -0.88 -0.46
CA TYR A 193 -27.05 -0.47 0.69
C TYR A 193 -28.54 -0.80 0.49
N GLY A 194 -29.08 -0.58 -0.70
CA GLY A 194 -30.48 -0.89 -1.02
C GLY A 194 -30.80 -2.37 -0.84
N ALA A 195 -29.91 -3.27 -1.28
CA ALA A 195 -30.06 -4.70 -1.06
C ALA A 195 -30.02 -5.06 0.44
N CYS A 196 -29.11 -4.46 1.21
CA CYS A 196 -29.06 -4.64 2.67
C CYS A 196 -30.32 -4.12 3.37
N ALA A 197 -30.79 -2.92 3.01
CA ALA A 197 -31.97 -2.30 3.60
C ALA A 197 -33.23 -3.12 3.29
N TRP A 198 -33.37 -3.58 2.05
CA TRP A 198 -34.45 -4.47 1.63
C TRP A 198 -34.41 -5.80 2.40
N TRP A 199 -33.23 -6.39 2.57
CA TRP A 199 -33.06 -7.64 3.32
C TRP A 199 -33.40 -7.48 4.82
N LEU A 200 -33.02 -6.34 5.42
CA LEU A 200 -33.32 -6.02 6.81
C LEU A 200 -34.81 -5.77 7.04
N HIS A 201 -35.51 -5.18 6.07
CA HIS A 201 -36.93 -4.85 6.20
C HIS A 201 -37.82 -6.09 6.37
N ASP A 202 -37.48 -7.21 5.72
CA ASP A 202 -38.34 -8.40 5.68
C ASP A 202 -38.11 -9.37 6.85
N ARG A 203 -37.11 -9.11 7.72
CA ARG A 203 -36.65 -10.11 8.70
C ARG A 203 -36.42 -9.55 10.10
N ALA A 204 -37.07 -10.18 11.09
CA ALA A 204 -36.90 -9.88 12.50
C ALA A 204 -35.52 -10.28 13.08
N ARG A 205 -34.82 -11.24 12.45
CA ARG A 205 -33.46 -11.66 12.84
C ARG A 205 -32.62 -11.89 11.60
N VAL A 206 -31.65 -11.02 11.38
CA VAL A 206 -30.68 -11.14 10.28
C VAL A 206 -29.32 -11.53 10.86
N ARG A 207 -28.72 -12.58 10.29
CA ARG A 207 -27.36 -13.00 10.62
C ARG A 207 -26.35 -12.18 9.81
N GLN A 208 -25.16 -11.93 10.37
CA GLN A 208 -24.13 -11.10 9.74
C GLN A 208 -23.74 -11.55 8.32
N TYR A 209 -23.63 -12.87 8.09
CA TYR A 209 -23.28 -13.38 6.76
C TYR A 209 -24.39 -13.14 5.72
N GLU A 210 -25.66 -13.07 6.12
CA GLU A 210 -26.76 -12.79 5.20
C GLU A 210 -26.69 -11.34 4.72
N LEU A 211 -26.37 -10.42 5.64
CA LEU A 211 -26.15 -9.01 5.31
C LEU A 211 -24.97 -8.85 4.35
N LEU A 212 -23.88 -9.60 4.56
CA LEU A 212 -22.74 -9.61 3.66
C LEU A 212 -23.09 -10.17 2.27
N ILE A 213 -23.90 -11.22 2.19
CA ILE A 213 -24.39 -11.76 0.92
C ILE A 213 -25.26 -10.72 0.20
N ALA A 214 -26.22 -10.10 0.89
CA ALA A 214 -27.07 -9.05 0.33
C ALA A 214 -26.23 -7.86 -0.20
N PHE A 215 -25.24 -7.44 0.57
CA PHE A 215 -24.30 -6.40 0.18
C PHE A 215 -23.56 -6.75 -1.13
N VAL A 216 -22.99 -7.95 -1.21
CA VAL A 216 -22.25 -8.41 -2.39
C VAL A 216 -23.18 -8.46 -3.60
N ILE A 217 -24.37 -9.03 -3.47
CA ILE A 217 -25.38 -9.11 -4.55
C ILE A 217 -25.74 -7.71 -5.04
N GLY A 218 -26.00 -6.77 -4.13
CA GLY A 218 -26.32 -5.38 -4.46
C GLY A 218 -25.18 -4.64 -5.17
N ALA A 219 -23.93 -4.97 -4.87
CA ALA A 219 -22.75 -4.36 -5.48
C ALA A 219 -22.42 -4.91 -6.89
N LEU A 220 -22.86 -6.13 -7.22
CA LEU A 220 -22.50 -6.83 -8.48
C LEU A 220 -22.79 -6.02 -9.76
N PRO A 221 -23.93 -5.33 -9.93
CA PRO A 221 -24.19 -4.56 -11.14
C PRO A 221 -23.14 -3.47 -11.39
N GLY A 222 -22.70 -2.79 -10.33
CA GLY A 222 -21.68 -1.75 -10.43
C GLY A 222 -20.28 -2.32 -10.73
N ILE A 223 -19.92 -3.45 -10.10
CA ILE A 223 -18.67 -4.18 -10.40
C ILE A 223 -18.65 -4.65 -11.85
N GLY A 224 -19.76 -5.22 -12.34
CA GLY A 224 -19.92 -5.67 -13.72
C GLY A 224 -19.78 -4.52 -14.71
N LEU A 225 -20.41 -3.38 -14.43
CA LEU A 225 -20.28 -2.16 -15.24
C LEU A 225 -18.83 -1.65 -15.28
N GLN A 226 -18.14 -1.62 -14.14
CA GLN A 226 -16.74 -1.23 -14.07
C GLN A 226 -15.85 -2.14 -14.92
N TRP A 227 -16.05 -3.46 -14.82
CA TRP A 227 -15.32 -4.44 -15.61
C TRP A 227 -15.59 -4.28 -17.12
N LEU A 228 -16.85 -4.06 -17.51
CA LEU A 228 -17.24 -3.86 -18.90
C LEU A 228 -16.59 -2.59 -19.48
N LEU A 229 -16.61 -1.48 -18.73
CA LEU A 229 -15.95 -0.23 -19.12
C LEU A 229 -14.45 -0.45 -19.34
N GLN A 230 -13.78 -1.18 -18.45
CA GLN A 230 -12.37 -1.52 -18.61
C GLN A 230 -12.12 -2.34 -19.89
N GLN A 231 -12.99 -3.30 -20.21
CA GLN A 231 -12.86 -4.09 -21.44
C GLN A 231 -13.03 -3.24 -22.70
N ILE A 232 -14.03 -2.36 -22.73
CA ILE A 232 -14.28 -1.46 -23.86
C ILE A 232 -13.08 -0.53 -24.08
N LEU A 233 -12.54 0.05 -23.01
CA LEU A 233 -11.40 0.95 -23.09
C LEU A 233 -10.13 0.22 -23.53
N LYS A 234 -9.87 -0.98 -23.01
CA LYS A 234 -8.76 -1.84 -23.47
C LYS A 234 -8.88 -2.24 -24.94
N LYS A 235 -10.10 -2.43 -25.46
CA LYS A 235 -10.32 -2.67 -26.90
C LYS A 235 -9.99 -1.42 -27.72
N ARG A 236 -10.48 -0.24 -27.31
CA ARG A 236 -10.20 1.03 -28.00
C ARG A 236 -8.71 1.37 -28.03
N ALA A 237 -7.99 1.16 -26.92
CA ALA A 237 -6.55 1.39 -26.86
C ALA A 237 -5.77 0.51 -27.84
N ARG A 238 -6.15 -0.78 -27.98
CA ARG A 238 -5.54 -1.70 -28.95
C ARG A 238 -5.84 -1.36 -30.40
N SER A 239 -6.97 -0.73 -30.70
CA SER A 239 -7.31 -0.29 -32.06
C SER A 239 -6.63 1.02 -32.46
N ALA A 240 -6.05 1.75 -31.51
CA ALA A 240 -5.38 3.03 -31.74
C ALA A 240 -3.85 2.93 -31.80
N ALA A 241 -3.29 1.74 -31.55
CA ALA A 241 -1.86 1.42 -31.61
C ALA A 241 -1.55 0.63 -32.89
#